data_AF-A0A1W9WE18-F1
#
_entry.id   AF-A0A1W9WE18-F1
#
_cell.length_a   1.000
_cell.length_b   1.000
_cell.length_c   1.000
_cell.angle_alpha   90.00
_cell.angle_beta   90.00
_cell.angle_gamma   90.00
#
_symmetry.space_group_name_H-M   'P 1'
#
loop_
_entity.id
_entity.type
_entity.pdbx_description
1 polymer ?
#
loop_
_entity_poly.entity_id
_entity_poly.type
_entity_poly.pdbx_seq_one_letter_code
_entity_poly.pdbx_strand_id
1 'polypeptide(L)'
;MTIAIKNTQYVQEKRQTNLLRALNHTSLILSSTLDLETILQIGLEQSQIIFRADGSAIELVNDEQKTDYLAIHLNPNLPGTSLLATQQDMAKKTLSDLIFSHRYDEVFIVDENNPALFPVQQTLLETGIEALALAPLILGSDVKGGVVVLFKKSHAYTSEEIDLLLSITHIVSLAIQNAMKRCPNG
;
A
#
# COMPACT_ATOMS: atom_id res chain seq x y z
N MET A 1 5.05 -39.01 -14.43
CA MET A 1 5.43 -37.71 -13.84
C MET A 1 4.75 -36.50 -14.54
N THR A 2 3.82 -36.70 -15.47
CA THR A 2 3.21 -35.63 -16.29
C THR A 2 1.97 -34.97 -15.65
N ILE A 3 1.27 -35.69 -14.75
CA ILE A 3 0.04 -35.20 -14.10
C ILE A 3 0.35 -34.09 -13.09
N ALA A 4 1.45 -34.21 -12.33
CA ALA A 4 1.87 -33.21 -11.35
C ALA A 4 2.23 -31.87 -12.02
N ILE A 5 2.99 -31.90 -13.13
CA ILE A 5 3.41 -30.68 -13.84
C ILE A 5 2.21 -29.93 -14.44
N LYS A 6 1.25 -30.66 -15.00
CA LYS A 6 0.04 -30.07 -15.61
C LYS A 6 -0.89 -29.43 -14.57
N ASN A 7 -1.00 -30.05 -13.39
CA ASN A 7 -1.74 -29.48 -12.26
C ASN A 7 -1.08 -28.20 -11.74
N THR A 8 0.26 -28.15 -11.64
CA THR A 8 0.97 -26.94 -11.21
C THR A 8 0.76 -25.78 -12.19
N GLN A 9 0.87 -26.02 -13.50
CA GLN A 9 0.63 -25.01 -14.53
C GLN A 9 -0.82 -24.49 -14.48
N TYR A 10 -1.80 -25.38 -14.36
CA TYR A 10 -3.21 -25.00 -14.28
C TYR A 10 -3.52 -24.15 -13.03
N VAL A 11 -2.88 -24.47 -11.89
CA VAL A 11 -3.02 -23.68 -10.66
C VAL A 11 -2.40 -22.29 -10.82
N GLN A 12 -1.21 -22.18 -11.44
CA GLN A 12 -0.57 -20.89 -11.72
C GLN A 12 -1.39 -20.03 -12.69
N GLU A 13 -1.85 -20.60 -13.80
CA GLU A 13 -2.65 -19.91 -14.81
C GLU A 13 -3.98 -19.40 -14.21
N LYS A 14 -4.62 -20.21 -13.37
CA LYS A 14 -5.85 -19.82 -12.66
C LYS A 14 -5.59 -18.73 -11.63
N ARG A 15 -4.46 -18.77 -10.91
CA ARG A 15 -4.04 -17.72 -9.97
C ARG A 15 -3.78 -16.42 -10.69
N GLN A 16 -3.04 -16.45 -11.80
CA GLN A 16 -2.74 -15.28 -12.63
C GLN A 16 -4.01 -14.68 -13.23
N THR A 17 -4.94 -15.51 -13.70
CA THR A 17 -6.24 -15.05 -14.23
C THR A 17 -7.10 -14.42 -13.14
N ASN A 18 -7.12 -15.01 -11.94
CA ASN A 18 -7.87 -14.44 -10.81
C ASN A 18 -7.27 -13.11 -10.36
N LEU A 19 -5.94 -13.02 -10.36
CA LEU A 19 -5.23 -11.78 -10.07
C LEU A 19 -5.56 -10.71 -11.11
N LEU A 20 -5.44 -11.02 -12.40
CA LEU A 20 -5.84 -10.13 -13.49
C LEU A 20 -7.31 -9.70 -13.40
N ARG A 21 -8.21 -10.59 -12.98
CA ARG A 21 -9.63 -10.25 -12.76
C ARG A 21 -9.82 -9.30 -11.58
N ALA A 22 -9.14 -9.55 -10.47
CA ALA A 22 -9.17 -8.65 -9.31
C ALA A 22 -8.61 -7.27 -9.70
N LEU A 23 -7.46 -7.24 -10.37
CA LEU A 23 -6.84 -6.01 -10.87
C LEU A 23 -7.75 -5.27 -11.86
N ASN A 24 -8.35 -5.96 -12.83
CA ASN A 24 -9.30 -5.33 -13.77
C ASN A 24 -10.57 -4.84 -13.09
N HIS A 25 -11.11 -5.60 -12.15
CA HIS A 25 -12.32 -5.19 -11.41
C HIS A 25 -12.04 -3.94 -10.57
N THR A 26 -10.92 -3.91 -9.85
CA THR A 26 -10.45 -2.75 -9.09
C THR A 26 -10.18 -1.57 -10.04
N SER A 27 -9.53 -1.80 -11.17
CA SER A 27 -9.27 -0.77 -12.17
C SER A 27 -10.56 -0.19 -12.78
N LEU A 28 -11.60 -1.02 -12.98
CA LEU A 28 -12.90 -0.59 -13.47
C LEU A 28 -13.65 0.24 -12.43
N ILE A 29 -13.68 -0.21 -11.17
CA ILE A 29 -14.27 0.53 -10.06
C ILE A 29 -13.61 1.90 -9.94
N LEU A 30 -12.28 1.93 -9.97
CA LEU A 30 -11.49 3.15 -9.81
C LEU A 30 -11.46 4.07 -11.04
N SER A 31 -11.79 3.56 -12.24
CA SER A 31 -11.96 4.37 -13.46
C SER A 31 -13.30 5.12 -13.51
N SER A 32 -14.28 4.69 -12.71
CA SER A 32 -15.59 5.34 -12.59
C SER A 32 -15.48 6.63 -11.76
N THR A 33 -16.54 7.43 -11.74
CA THR A 33 -16.66 8.80 -11.19
C THR A 33 -16.50 8.89 -9.66
N LEU A 34 -15.58 8.15 -9.07
CA LEU A 34 -15.31 8.13 -7.65
C LEU A 34 -14.49 9.35 -7.26
N ASP A 35 -14.90 10.01 -6.19
CA ASP A 35 -14.08 10.99 -5.48
C ASP A 35 -12.81 10.34 -4.92
N LEU A 36 -11.80 11.17 -4.65
CA LEU A 36 -10.49 10.74 -4.16
C LEU A 36 -10.60 9.90 -2.88
N GLU A 37 -11.52 10.25 -1.98
CA GLU A 37 -11.72 9.55 -0.72
C GLU A 37 -12.18 8.10 -0.96
N THR A 38 -13.14 7.90 -1.86
CA THR A 38 -13.61 6.56 -2.20
C THR A 38 -12.51 5.71 -2.87
N ILE A 39 -11.68 6.31 -3.72
CA ILE A 39 -10.52 5.65 -4.34
C ILE A 39 -9.53 5.14 -3.27
N LEU A 40 -9.19 6.00 -2.31
CA LEU A 40 -8.27 5.66 -1.23
C LEU A 40 -8.85 4.53 -0.36
N GLN A 41 -10.13 4.62 -0.01
CA GLN A 41 -10.80 3.59 0.79
C GLN A 41 -10.76 2.22 0.12
N ILE A 42 -11.09 2.15 -1.18
CA ILE A 42 -11.05 0.89 -1.92
C ILE A 42 -9.62 0.33 -1.99
N GLY A 43 -8.63 1.18 -2.24
CA GLY A 43 -7.22 0.75 -2.27
C GLY A 43 -6.76 0.13 -0.95
N LEU A 44 -7.16 0.72 0.17
CA LEU A 44 -6.87 0.21 1.51
C LEU A 44 -7.54 -1.14 1.77
N GLU A 45 -8.86 -1.23 1.54
CA GLU A 45 -9.63 -2.45 1.77
C GLU A 45 -9.11 -3.61 0.91
N GLN A 46 -8.81 -3.36 -0.37
CA GLN A 46 -8.25 -4.37 -1.26
C GLN A 46 -6.86 -4.82 -0.80
N SER A 47 -5.98 -3.88 -0.44
CA SER A 47 -4.66 -4.23 0.09
C SER A 47 -4.78 -5.14 1.31
N GLN A 48 -5.62 -4.77 2.27
CA GLN A 48 -5.79 -5.58 3.46
C GLN A 48 -6.36 -6.97 3.19
N ILE A 49 -7.38 -7.10 2.32
CA ILE A 49 -7.98 -8.39 1.96
C ILE A 49 -6.97 -9.30 1.26
N ILE A 50 -6.23 -8.74 0.30
CA ILE A 50 -5.29 -9.47 -0.54
C ILE A 50 -4.12 -10.00 0.30
N PHE A 51 -3.53 -9.16 1.15
CA PHE A 51 -2.39 -9.52 1.99
C PHE A 51 -2.77 -10.18 3.31
N ARG A 52 -4.07 -10.18 3.67
CA ARG A 52 -4.56 -10.58 5.00
C ARG A 52 -3.80 -9.83 6.11
N ALA A 53 -3.57 -8.55 5.86
CA ALA A 53 -2.75 -7.69 6.70
C ALA A 53 -3.50 -7.22 7.94
N ASP A 54 -2.73 -6.82 8.96
CA ASP A 54 -3.26 -6.22 10.18
C ASP A 54 -3.69 -4.76 9.93
N GLY A 55 -3.05 -4.11 8.96
CA GLY A 55 -3.44 -2.79 8.49
C GLY A 55 -2.89 -2.44 7.13
N SER A 56 -3.43 -1.38 6.55
CA SER A 56 -2.89 -0.71 5.38
C SER A 56 -3.00 0.80 5.54
N ALA A 57 -2.13 1.54 4.85
CA ALA A 57 -2.20 2.99 4.77
C ALA A 57 -1.92 3.46 3.35
N ILE A 58 -2.47 4.60 2.98
CA ILE A 58 -2.11 5.33 1.76
C ILE A 58 -1.79 6.75 2.19
N GLU A 59 -0.59 7.17 1.85
CA GLU A 59 -0.13 8.53 2.05
C GLU A 59 -0.01 9.23 0.70
N LEU A 60 -0.51 10.46 0.61
CA LEU A 60 -0.23 11.38 -0.48
C LEU A 60 0.48 12.62 0.04
N VAL A 61 1.51 13.02 -0.69
CA VAL A 61 2.43 14.10 -0.34
C VAL A 61 2.47 15.10 -1.48
N ASN A 62 2.51 16.38 -1.11
CA ASN A 62 2.66 17.47 -2.06
C ASN A 62 4.12 17.73 -2.42
N ASP A 63 4.32 18.72 -3.31
CA ASP A 63 5.64 19.11 -3.80
C ASP A 63 6.56 19.67 -2.69
N GLU A 64 5.98 20.15 -1.58
CA GLU A 64 6.73 20.58 -0.39
C GLU A 64 7.09 19.41 0.55
N GLN A 65 6.87 18.16 0.12
CA GLN A 65 7.04 16.94 0.93
C GLN A 65 6.19 16.95 2.20
N LYS A 66 5.05 17.65 2.17
CA LYS A 66 4.07 17.63 3.25
C LYS A 66 2.97 16.64 2.91
N THR A 67 2.59 15.82 3.88
CA THR A 67 1.45 14.91 3.77
C THR A 67 0.14 15.68 3.59
N ASP A 68 -0.38 15.69 2.37
CA ASP A 68 -1.67 16.27 2.02
C ASP A 68 -2.82 15.34 2.40
N TYR A 69 -2.66 14.02 2.17
CA TYR A 69 -3.66 13.02 2.55
C TYR A 69 -3.00 11.85 3.26
N LEU A 70 -3.66 11.36 4.31
CA LEU A 70 -3.30 10.13 4.99
C LEU A 70 -4.58 9.35 5.29
N ALA A 71 -4.75 8.23 4.61
CA ALA A 71 -5.85 7.30 4.83
C ALA A 71 -5.27 6.01 5.41
N ILE A 72 -5.89 5.51 6.48
CA ILE A 72 -5.43 4.32 7.20
C ILE A 72 -6.62 3.40 7.42
N HIS A 73 -6.44 2.11 7.16
CA HIS A 73 -7.42 1.08 7.48
C HIS A 73 -6.75 0.01 8.34
N LEU A 74 -7.33 -0.26 9.52
CA LEU A 74 -6.84 -1.25 10.47
C LEU A 74 -7.87 -2.35 10.67
N ASN A 75 -7.42 -3.58 10.91
CA ASN A 75 -8.33 -4.68 11.25
C ASN A 75 -9.05 -4.37 12.58
N PRO A 76 -10.39 -4.29 12.58
CA PRO A 76 -11.16 -3.91 13.78
C PRO A 76 -11.05 -4.92 14.93
N ASN A 77 -10.62 -6.15 14.65
CA ASN A 77 -10.46 -7.20 15.66
C ASN A 77 -9.10 -7.15 16.40
N LEU A 78 -8.22 -6.21 16.05
CA LEU A 78 -6.94 -6.05 16.73
C LEU A 78 -7.05 -5.06 17.89
N PRO A 79 -6.54 -5.38 19.09
CA PRO A 79 -6.48 -4.43 20.20
C PRO A 79 -5.63 -3.19 19.83
N GLY A 80 -6.11 -2.00 20.19
CA GLY A 80 -5.39 -0.73 20.00
C GLY A 80 -5.47 -0.11 18.59
N THR A 81 -6.51 -0.42 17.80
CA THR A 81 -6.65 -0.03 16.39
C THR A 81 -7.46 1.23 16.10
N SER A 82 -7.69 2.10 17.09
CA SER A 82 -8.25 3.42 16.80
C SER A 82 -7.14 4.36 16.31
N LEU A 83 -6.73 4.23 15.04
CA LEU A 83 -6.00 5.30 14.35
C LEU A 83 -6.86 5.81 13.19
N LEU A 84 -7.98 6.45 13.55
CA LEU A 84 -8.68 7.35 12.64
C LEU A 84 -7.98 8.71 12.71
N ALA A 85 -7.81 9.29 11.52
CA ALA A 85 -7.35 10.63 11.18
C ALA A 85 -7.06 11.58 12.35
N THR A 86 -5.88 12.22 12.29
CA THR A 86 -5.41 13.29 13.19
C THR A 86 -4.78 12.82 14.52
N GLN A 87 -3.55 12.30 14.46
CA GLN A 87 -2.56 12.70 15.47
C GLN A 87 -1.29 13.16 14.76
N GLN A 88 -0.96 14.41 15.03
CA GLN A 88 -0.10 15.29 14.26
C GLN A 88 1.39 14.96 14.46
N ASP A 89 2.13 15.24 13.39
CA ASP A 89 3.56 15.50 13.27
C ASP A 89 4.59 14.38 13.38
N MET A 90 4.47 13.37 14.26
CA MET A 90 5.57 12.38 14.37
C MET A 90 5.44 11.19 13.42
N ALA A 91 4.29 10.52 13.36
CA ALA A 91 4.10 9.37 12.47
C ALA A 91 4.06 9.76 10.98
N LYS A 92 3.52 10.96 10.66
CA LYS A 92 3.52 11.53 9.30
C LYS A 92 4.95 11.76 8.79
N LYS A 93 5.79 12.33 9.65
CA LYS A 93 7.18 12.61 9.27
C LYS A 93 7.96 11.33 9.03
N THR A 94 7.78 10.30 9.86
CA THR A 94 8.52 9.04 9.71
C THR A 94 8.16 8.25 8.43
N LEU A 95 6.88 8.17 8.04
CA LEU A 95 6.48 7.46 6.80
C LEU A 95 6.80 8.26 5.53
N SER A 96 6.55 9.57 5.54
CA SER A 96 7.00 10.46 4.46
C SER A 96 8.52 10.41 4.30
N ASP A 97 9.29 10.52 5.39
CA ASP A 97 10.75 10.44 5.35
C ASP A 97 11.22 9.10 4.77
N LEU A 98 10.51 7.99 5.04
CA LEU A 98 10.81 6.69 4.42
C LEU A 98 10.60 6.70 2.90
N ILE A 99 9.47 7.23 2.44
CA ILE A 99 9.13 7.35 1.02
C ILE A 99 10.20 8.17 0.28
N PHE A 100 10.66 9.26 0.89
CA PHE A 100 11.59 10.21 0.25
C PHE A 100 13.08 9.91 0.48
N SER A 101 13.44 9.09 1.47
CA SER A 101 14.82 8.66 1.74
C SER A 101 15.24 7.41 0.96
N HIS A 102 14.28 6.61 0.50
CA HIS A 102 14.54 5.46 -0.34
C HIS A 102 14.54 5.84 -1.82
N ARG A 103 15.17 4.98 -2.65
CA ARG A 103 15.09 5.16 -4.11
C ARG A 103 13.61 5.16 -4.47
N TYR A 104 13.21 6.26 -5.09
CA TYR A 104 11.82 6.63 -5.39
C TYR A 104 10.97 5.56 -6.10
N ASP A 105 11.61 4.55 -6.69
CA ASP A 105 11.01 3.50 -7.48
C ASP A 105 11.06 2.09 -6.84
N GLU A 106 11.64 1.94 -5.65
CA GLU A 106 11.80 0.64 -4.98
C GLU A 106 10.82 0.47 -3.80
N VAL A 107 10.39 -0.78 -3.57
CA VAL A 107 9.57 -1.12 -2.39
C VAL A 107 10.45 -1.12 -1.16
N PHE A 108 10.08 -0.33 -0.16
CA PHE A 108 10.73 -0.32 1.14
C PHE A 108 10.14 -1.43 2.02
N ILE A 109 11.00 -2.26 2.61
CA ILE A 109 10.60 -3.41 3.42
C ILE A 109 11.26 -3.33 4.78
N VAL A 110 10.44 -3.52 5.81
CA VAL A 110 10.86 -3.81 7.18
C VAL A 110 10.31 -5.18 7.54
N ASP A 111 11.21 -6.12 7.84
CA ASP A 111 10.87 -7.44 8.36
C ASP A 111 12.03 -8.01 9.20
N GLU A 112 11.95 -9.30 9.54
CA GLU A 112 12.99 -9.99 10.32
C GLU A 112 14.37 -10.01 9.64
N ASN A 113 14.41 -9.92 8.31
CA ASN A 113 15.64 -9.94 7.51
C ASN A 113 16.13 -8.52 7.18
N ASN A 114 15.23 -7.55 7.21
CA ASN A 114 15.46 -6.16 6.85
C ASN A 114 14.99 -5.25 8.01
N PRO A 115 15.76 -5.14 9.10
CA PRO A 115 15.34 -4.33 10.25
C PRO A 115 15.29 -2.84 9.89
N ALA A 116 14.28 -2.14 10.40
CA ALA A 116 14.16 -0.70 10.25
C ALA A 116 15.34 0.03 10.90
N LEU A 117 15.77 1.14 10.27
CA LEU A 117 16.75 2.06 10.85
C LEU A 117 16.07 3.08 11.77
N PHE A 118 16.84 3.70 12.67
CA PHE A 118 16.37 4.84 13.44
C PHE A 118 16.10 6.06 12.51
N PRO A 119 15.03 6.85 12.71
CA PRO A 119 14.03 6.80 13.79
C PRO A 119 12.85 5.87 13.54
N VAL A 120 12.71 5.32 12.34
CA VAL A 120 11.58 4.47 11.91
C VAL A 120 11.37 3.30 12.86
N GLN A 121 12.45 2.64 13.26
CA GLN A 121 12.42 1.54 14.21
C GLN A 121 11.68 1.92 15.51
N GLN A 122 11.91 3.12 16.04
CA GLN A 122 11.27 3.56 17.28
C GLN A 122 9.75 3.70 17.10
N THR A 123 9.32 4.32 16.00
CA THR A 123 7.88 4.45 15.68
C THR A 123 7.20 3.09 15.51
N LEU A 124 7.86 2.13 14.86
CA LEU A 124 7.32 0.78 14.68
C LEU A 124 7.19 0.04 16.02
N LEU A 125 8.19 0.17 16.90
CA LEU A 125 8.14 -0.40 18.26
C LEU A 125 7.00 0.20 19.10
N GLU A 126 6.84 1.54 19.08
CA GLU A 126 5.78 2.24 19.83
C GLU A 126 4.36 1.87 19.36
N THR A 127 4.22 1.50 18.09
CA THR A 127 2.93 1.10 17.48
C THR A 127 2.68 -0.41 17.53
N GLY A 128 3.69 -1.21 17.90
CA GLY A 128 3.65 -2.67 17.88
C GLY A 128 3.60 -3.26 16.47
N ILE A 129 4.14 -2.54 15.47
CA ILE A 129 4.31 -3.02 14.10
C ILE A 129 5.64 -3.79 14.03
N GLU A 130 5.59 -5.04 13.57
CA GLU A 130 6.77 -5.90 13.44
C GLU A 130 7.23 -6.08 11.99
N ALA A 131 6.33 -5.91 11.02
CA ALA A 131 6.67 -5.94 9.61
C ALA A 131 5.85 -4.92 8.80
N LEU A 132 6.48 -4.34 7.78
CA LEU A 132 5.91 -3.29 6.95
C LEU A 132 6.50 -3.36 5.54
N ALA A 133 5.64 -3.25 4.52
CA ALA A 133 6.05 -3.01 3.15
C ALA A 133 5.40 -1.72 2.64
N LEU A 134 6.18 -0.88 1.98
CA LEU A 134 5.75 0.37 1.40
C LEU A 134 6.13 0.40 -0.08
N ALA A 135 5.13 0.53 -0.95
CA ALA A 135 5.34 0.72 -2.38
C ALA A 135 5.08 2.19 -2.77
N PRO A 136 5.93 2.78 -3.62
CA PRO A 136 5.84 4.18 -3.99
C PRO A 136 4.64 4.46 -4.90
N LEU A 137 3.89 5.50 -4.58
CA LEU A 137 2.74 5.98 -5.35
C LEU A 137 3.24 7.01 -6.36
N ILE A 138 3.31 6.62 -7.63
CA ILE A 138 3.89 7.44 -8.71
C ILE A 138 2.78 8.09 -9.52
N LEU A 139 2.73 9.43 -9.52
CA LEU A 139 1.81 10.20 -10.35
C LEU A 139 2.61 10.88 -11.48
N GLY A 140 2.48 10.37 -12.70
CA GLY A 140 3.32 10.81 -13.81
C GLY A 140 4.76 10.34 -13.63
N SER A 141 5.70 11.27 -13.44
CA SER A 141 7.12 11.00 -13.17
C SER A 141 7.49 11.09 -11.69
N ASP A 142 6.56 11.53 -10.85
CA ASP A 142 6.88 11.97 -9.48
C ASP A 142 6.32 10.98 -8.47
N VAL A 143 7.10 10.66 -7.46
CA VAL A 143 6.59 10.00 -6.26
C VAL A 143 5.80 11.01 -5.47
N LYS A 144 4.50 10.75 -5.34
CA LYS A 144 3.56 11.57 -4.58
C LYS A 144 3.02 10.83 -3.36
N GLY A 145 3.71 9.78 -2.91
CA GLY A 145 3.41 9.11 -1.64
C GLY A 145 3.68 7.62 -1.68
N GLY A 146 2.88 6.85 -0.94
CA GLY A 146 3.05 5.40 -0.87
C GLY A 146 1.83 4.65 -0.38
N VAL A 147 1.74 3.38 -0.76
CA VAL A 147 0.80 2.40 -0.22
C VAL A 147 1.57 1.50 0.74
N VAL A 148 1.08 1.39 1.97
CA VAL A 148 1.70 0.65 3.05
C VAL A 148 0.82 -0.54 3.42
N VAL A 149 1.45 -1.67 3.67
CA VAL A 149 0.84 -2.86 4.26
C VAL A 149 1.65 -3.22 5.49
N LEU A 150 0.99 -3.51 6.62
CA LEU A 150 1.68 -3.74 7.90
C LEU A 150 1.13 -4.95 8.66
N PHE A 151 1.99 -5.53 9.48
CA PHE A 151 1.70 -6.64 10.38
C PHE A 151 2.19 -6.34 11.80
N LYS A 152 1.41 -6.74 12.80
CA LYS A 152 1.77 -6.68 14.24
C LYS A 152 2.54 -7.92 14.71
N LYS A 153 2.93 -8.78 13.77
CA LYS A 153 3.67 -10.01 13.98
C LYS A 153 4.74 -10.13 12.90
N SER A 154 5.79 -10.90 13.15
CA SER A 154 6.77 -11.23 12.11
C SER A 154 6.07 -11.72 10.84
N HIS A 155 6.45 -11.10 9.72
CA HIS A 155 6.00 -11.42 8.37
C HIS A 155 7.15 -11.16 7.40
N ALA A 156 7.53 -12.15 6.62
CA ALA A 156 8.53 -12.01 5.56
C ALA A 156 7.81 -11.84 4.22
N TYR A 157 8.05 -10.71 3.55
CA TYR A 157 7.41 -10.42 2.27
C TYR A 157 8.04 -11.24 1.14
N THR A 158 7.21 -12.01 0.46
CA THR A 158 7.63 -12.77 -0.73
C THR A 158 7.71 -11.86 -1.96
N SER A 159 8.48 -12.26 -2.98
CA SER A 159 8.51 -11.53 -4.25
C SER A 159 7.13 -11.40 -4.89
N GLU A 160 6.29 -12.42 -4.76
CA GLU A 160 4.91 -12.39 -5.26
C GLU A 160 4.05 -11.35 -4.52
N GLU A 161 4.23 -11.20 -3.21
CA GLU A 161 3.55 -10.15 -2.43
C GLU A 161 4.04 -8.75 -2.79
N ILE A 162 5.33 -8.60 -3.05
CA ILE A 162 5.93 -7.33 -3.49
C ILE A 162 5.38 -6.93 -4.86
N ASP A 163 5.37 -7.85 -5.83
CA ASP A 163 4.82 -7.63 -7.18
C ASP A 163 3.32 -7.25 -7.12
N LEU A 164 2.60 -7.87 -6.20
CA LEU A 164 1.19 -7.59 -5.96
C LEU A 164 0.97 -6.20 -5.36
N LEU A 165 1.81 -5.80 -4.41
CA LEU A 165 1.72 -4.49 -3.78
C LEU A 165 2.02 -3.38 -4.80
N LEU A 166 3.03 -3.59 -5.64
CA LEU A 166 3.33 -2.71 -6.77
C LEU A 166 2.15 -2.61 -7.74
N SER A 167 1.49 -3.73 -8.05
CA SER A 167 0.34 -3.75 -8.96
C SER A 167 -0.86 -2.96 -8.39
N ILE A 168 -1.16 -3.12 -7.10
CA ILE A 168 -2.22 -2.36 -6.42
C ILE A 168 -1.87 -0.87 -6.41
N THR A 169 -0.63 -0.56 -6.05
CA THR A 169 -0.14 0.83 -5.99
C THR A 169 -0.26 1.50 -7.35
N HIS A 170 0.11 0.82 -8.43
CA HIS A 170 -0.03 1.34 -9.78
C HIS A 170 -1.50 1.66 -10.14
N ILE A 171 -2.42 0.75 -9.81
CA ILE A 171 -3.85 0.96 -10.04
C ILE A 171 -4.38 2.16 -9.24
N VAL A 172 -3.99 2.27 -7.97
CA VAL A 172 -4.35 3.39 -7.09
C VAL A 172 -3.78 4.71 -7.64
N SER A 173 -2.52 4.72 -8.08
CA SER A 173 -1.89 5.89 -8.72
C SER A 173 -2.66 6.38 -9.93
N LEU A 174 -3.05 5.49 -10.85
CA LEU A 174 -3.82 5.86 -12.04
C LEU A 174 -5.20 6.43 -11.69
N ALA A 175 -5.85 5.83 -10.69
CA ALA A 175 -7.15 6.30 -10.19
C ALA A 175 -7.06 7.72 -9.64
N ILE A 176 -6.09 7.95 -8.76
CA ILE A 176 -5.84 9.26 -8.14
C ILE A 176 -5.50 10.30 -9.20
N GLN A 177 -4.62 9.97 -10.15
CA GLN A 177 -4.26 10.87 -11.24
C GLN A 177 -5.48 11.29 -12.07
N ASN A 178 -6.40 10.37 -12.32
CA ASN A 178 -7.63 10.65 -13.05
C ASN A 178 -8.61 11.50 -12.24
N ALA A 179 -8.75 11.24 -10.93
CA ALA A 179 -9.58 12.05 -10.05
C ALA A 179 -9.06 13.49 -9.92
N MET A 180 -7.75 13.66 -9.72
CA MET A 180 -7.11 14.98 -9.61
C MET A 180 -7.26 15.81 -10.89
N LYS A 181 -7.12 15.20 -12.08
CA LYS A 181 -7.34 15.90 -13.37
C LYS A 181 -8.76 16.44 -13.55
N ARG A 182 -9.75 15.86 -12.88
CA ARG A 182 -11.17 16.24 -12.98
C ARG A 182 -11.58 17.36 -12.04
N CYS A 183 -10.73 17.73 -11.08
CA CYS A 183 -10.90 18.92 -10.24
C CYS A 183 -9.95 20.03 -10.71
N PRO A 184 -10.22 20.73 -11.84
CA PRO A 184 -9.45 21.91 -12.18
C PRO A 184 -9.84 23.01 -11.19
N ASN A 185 -8.90 23.40 -10.31
CA ASN A 185 -8.87 24.64 -9.55
C ASN A 185 -10.21 25.13 -8.95
N GLY A 186 -10.37 24.98 -7.63
CA GLY A 186 -11.22 25.92 -6.88
C GLY A 186 -10.68 27.34 -6.96
#